data_AF-A0A8T5PRL8-F1
#
_entry.id   AF-A0A8T5PRL8-F1
#
_cell.length_a   1.000
_cell.length_b   1.000
_cell.length_c   1.000
_cell.angle_alpha   90.00
_cell.angle_beta   90.00
_cell.angle_gamma   90.00
#
_symmetry.space_group_name_H-M   'P 1'
#
loop_
_entity.id
_entity.type
_entity.pdbx_description
1 polymer ?
#
loop_
_entity_poly.entity_id
_entity_poly.type
_entity_poly.pdbx_seq_one_letter_code
_entity_poly.pdbx_strand_id
1 'polypeptide(L)'
;MLFLLVSCAKEDLPPTPPPPGGEADVGRAIGGVPIAAALPAWAARILYTDISPERPRFGDTVVVTVEKPSTFQRDFLVFSEAYVLNKKVPSYLFWEKVNADSSLSGSITQKWARNKAVFKIPITQERFTSGLDYLVVYWCVDSGMRDSQGKKIWECNGNKWGLGAFDVVTEAYPDFLIEKDIENNRFKGSAKVTPQSFVNVQVSSGVFGNAYAASYLDLLSVMTNVTVVELLDVAQFKKDLSKDIANLSAGWTTKGGNVCGFLNVGSGFVSFSWLSGYYWVTVKSSGNVLDEAKIGNYAKFKPPKYQSNCNLLNELKTIANISEGCGNLIVEAGEECERNAQCAEEEVCRDCVCVIPSVCGNNETEYGEDCESDAECEENEICSDCKCIPAGCGNKLLEEGEECEAHKDCDEGEYCIDCECIASSCGDEFLTPD
;
A
#
# COMPACT_ATOMS: atom_id res chain seq x y z
N MET A 1 27.44 23.06 -6.17
CA MET A 1 28.50 23.43 -7.14
C MET A 1 29.50 24.40 -6.52
N LEU A 2 29.14 25.66 -6.20
CA LEU A 2 30.08 26.68 -5.68
C LEU A 2 30.90 26.23 -4.45
N PHE A 3 30.30 25.49 -3.51
CA PHE A 3 30.95 24.99 -2.29
C PHE A 3 32.23 24.17 -2.51
N LEU A 4 32.33 23.38 -3.58
CA LEU A 4 33.47 22.47 -3.81
C LEU A 4 34.76 23.22 -4.19
N LEU A 5 34.66 24.50 -4.53
CA LEU A 5 35.81 25.39 -4.77
C LEU A 5 36.32 26.08 -3.50
N VAL A 6 35.61 25.96 -2.37
CA VAL A 6 35.90 26.70 -1.12
C VAL A 6 36.41 25.78 0.00
N SER A 7 35.97 24.52 0.05
CA SER A 7 36.23 23.60 1.18
C SER A 7 37.54 22.80 1.10
N CYS A 8 38.54 23.24 0.32
CA CYS A 8 39.84 22.57 0.23
C CYS A 8 40.98 23.60 0.15
N ALA A 9 41.45 24.05 1.30
CA ALA A 9 42.84 24.46 1.43
C ALA A 9 43.74 23.24 1.11
N LYS A 10 45.01 23.48 0.78
CA LYS A 10 45.95 22.41 0.37
C LYS A 10 46.23 21.38 1.50
N GLU A 11 45.81 21.69 2.73
CA GLU A 11 46.16 20.96 3.96
C GLU A 11 45.13 19.88 4.32
N ASP A 12 43.88 19.98 3.84
CA ASP A 12 42.78 19.04 4.16
C ASP A 12 42.61 17.89 3.13
N LEU A 13 43.45 17.84 2.10
CA LEU A 13 43.42 16.76 1.10
C LEU A 13 44.23 15.55 1.59
N PRO A 14 43.78 14.30 1.33
CA PRO A 14 44.63 13.14 1.55
C PRO A 14 45.91 13.29 0.71
N PRO A 15 47.10 13.13 1.32
CA PRO A 15 48.36 13.39 0.63
C PRO A 15 48.46 12.46 -0.58
N THR A 16 48.71 13.04 -1.76
CA THR A 16 48.89 12.27 -3.00
C THR A 16 49.91 11.17 -2.74
N PRO A 17 49.56 9.89 -2.89
CA PRO A 17 50.48 8.81 -2.59
C PRO A 17 51.67 8.90 -3.56
N PRO A 18 52.91 8.73 -3.08
CA PRO A 18 54.07 8.78 -3.94
C PRO A 18 53.90 7.71 -5.04
N PRO A 19 54.21 8.02 -6.31
CA PRO A 19 54.22 7.00 -7.36
C PRO A 19 55.04 5.77 -6.94
N PRO A 20 54.79 4.55 -7.47
CA PRO A 20 55.49 3.31 -7.13
C PRO A 20 56.98 3.26 -7.53
N GLY A 21 57.77 4.22 -7.07
CA GLY A 21 59.20 4.39 -7.35
C GLY A 21 59.70 5.82 -7.54
N GLY A 22 58.85 6.82 -7.78
CA GLY A 22 59.29 8.20 -8.08
C GLY A 22 58.56 8.86 -9.25
N GLU A 23 58.86 10.14 -9.49
CA GLU A 23 57.94 11.16 -10.02
C GLU A 23 57.65 11.11 -11.55
N ALA A 24 56.38 11.39 -11.91
CA ALA A 24 55.86 12.13 -13.10
C ALA A 24 56.26 11.68 -14.55
N ASP A 25 55.45 11.74 -15.63
CA ASP A 25 54.03 12.10 -15.91
C ASP A 25 53.72 11.78 -17.42
N VAL A 26 52.54 11.88 -18.09
CA VAL A 26 51.12 12.26 -17.83
C VAL A 26 50.21 11.38 -18.75
N GLY A 27 48.90 11.24 -18.50
CA GLY A 27 47.94 10.63 -19.48
C GLY A 27 46.44 10.91 -19.22
N ARG A 28 45.51 10.32 -20.00
CA ARG A 28 44.06 10.67 -20.04
C ARG A 28 43.08 9.51 -20.31
N ALA A 29 41.87 9.58 -19.72
CA ALA A 29 40.57 9.03 -20.19
C ALA A 29 39.42 9.95 -19.63
N ILE A 30 38.09 9.75 -19.59
CA ILE A 30 37.08 8.66 -19.72
C ILE A 30 36.74 7.87 -18.43
N GLY A 31 35.55 8.15 -17.86
CA GLY A 31 34.92 7.46 -16.71
C GLY A 31 33.94 8.35 -15.90
N GLY A 32 32.82 7.80 -15.44
CA GLY A 32 31.86 8.40 -14.48
C GLY A 32 30.90 9.50 -14.99
N VAL A 33 29.87 9.82 -14.18
CA VAL A 33 28.93 10.94 -14.42
C VAL A 33 29.73 12.21 -14.73
N PRO A 34 29.45 12.91 -15.85
CA PRO A 34 30.26 14.04 -16.26
C PRO A 34 30.10 15.22 -15.29
N ILE A 35 31.09 15.39 -14.40
CA ILE A 35 31.29 16.62 -13.64
C ILE A 35 31.46 17.75 -14.67
N ALA A 36 30.38 18.51 -14.89
CA ALA A 36 30.32 19.58 -15.90
C ALA A 36 31.10 20.85 -15.49
N ALA A 37 31.70 20.85 -14.29
CA ALA A 37 32.63 21.87 -13.83
C ALA A 37 34.04 21.65 -14.40
N ALA A 38 34.85 22.71 -14.42
CA ALA A 38 36.30 22.54 -14.41
C ALA A 38 36.70 21.77 -13.14
N LEU A 39 37.54 20.74 -13.28
CA LEU A 39 38.09 20.00 -12.15
C LEU A 39 39.07 20.88 -11.35
N PRO A 40 39.13 20.75 -10.01
CA PRO A 40 40.10 21.48 -9.21
C PRO A 40 41.53 21.01 -9.55
N ALA A 41 42.52 21.89 -9.34
CA ALA A 41 43.89 21.67 -9.85
C ALA A 41 44.58 20.40 -9.33
N TRP A 42 44.17 19.88 -8.16
CA TRP A 42 44.66 18.65 -7.54
C TRP A 42 44.00 17.36 -8.09
N ALA A 43 42.91 17.48 -8.84
CA ALA A 43 42.15 16.37 -9.39
C ALA A 43 42.37 16.19 -10.90
N ALA A 44 42.17 14.97 -11.36
CA ALA A 44 41.85 14.66 -12.75
C ALA A 44 40.58 13.79 -12.80
N ARG A 45 40.12 13.46 -14.00
CA ARG A 45 38.94 12.62 -14.20
C ARG A 45 39.20 11.24 -13.62
N ILE A 46 38.19 10.61 -13.00
CA ILE A 46 38.29 9.21 -12.58
C ILE A 46 38.32 8.29 -13.81
N LEU A 47 39.27 7.37 -13.88
CA LEU A 47 39.50 6.50 -15.03
C LEU A 47 39.53 5.03 -14.58
N TYR A 48 39.14 4.12 -15.48
CA TYR A 48 39.20 2.67 -15.23
C TYR A 48 38.39 2.21 -14.00
N THR A 49 37.41 3.02 -13.59
CA THR A 49 36.61 2.83 -12.38
C THR A 49 35.14 2.70 -12.73
N ASP A 50 34.53 1.61 -12.27
CA ASP A 50 33.09 1.44 -12.12
C ASP A 50 32.63 1.89 -10.72
N ILE A 51 31.43 2.46 -10.61
CA ILE A 51 30.81 2.91 -9.36
C ILE A 51 29.36 2.42 -9.38
N SER A 52 29.10 1.31 -8.67
CA SER A 52 27.83 0.59 -8.76
C SER A 52 27.16 0.43 -7.38
N PRO A 53 25.87 0.79 -7.22
CA PRO A 53 25.04 1.53 -8.18
C PRO A 53 25.45 3.01 -8.27
N GLU A 54 25.20 3.66 -9.41
CA GLU A 54 25.45 5.12 -9.58
C GLU A 54 24.57 6.00 -8.67
N ARG A 55 23.43 5.46 -8.22
CA ARG A 55 22.41 6.16 -7.40
C ARG A 55 22.04 5.35 -6.15
N PRO A 56 22.94 5.22 -5.16
CA PRO A 56 22.75 4.38 -3.98
C PRO A 56 21.78 4.99 -2.95
N ARG A 57 21.05 4.14 -2.25
CA ARG A 57 20.16 4.48 -1.13
C ARG A 57 20.93 4.40 0.20
N PHE A 58 20.43 5.01 1.27
CA PHE A 58 20.91 4.59 2.60
C PHE A 58 20.57 3.11 2.84
N GLY A 59 21.51 2.39 3.44
CA GLY A 59 21.49 0.92 3.56
C GLY A 59 22.19 0.19 2.40
N ASP A 60 22.33 0.80 1.23
CA ASP A 60 23.11 0.23 0.14
C ASP A 60 24.61 0.27 0.45
N THR A 61 25.39 -0.52 -0.28
CA THR A 61 26.85 -0.42 -0.34
C THR A 61 27.26 -0.10 -1.77
N VAL A 62 27.86 1.08 -1.99
CA VAL A 62 28.51 1.39 -3.26
C VAL A 62 29.76 0.52 -3.40
N VAL A 63 29.85 -0.21 -4.51
CA VAL A 63 31.03 -0.95 -4.92
C VAL A 63 31.77 -0.10 -5.95
N VAL A 64 32.97 0.35 -5.59
CA VAL A 64 33.88 1.07 -6.48
C VAL A 64 34.93 0.08 -6.97
N THR A 65 34.92 -0.26 -8.25
CA THR A 65 35.87 -1.21 -8.85
C THR A 65 36.81 -0.48 -9.78
N VAL A 66 38.07 -0.32 -9.37
CA VAL A 66 39.15 0.22 -10.22
C VAL A 66 39.90 -0.95 -10.83
N GLU A 67 39.81 -1.14 -12.15
CA GLU A 67 40.28 -2.35 -12.81
C GLU A 67 41.01 -2.08 -14.13
N LYS A 68 42.15 -2.74 -14.29
CA LYS A 68 42.99 -2.71 -15.47
C LYS A 68 42.21 -3.12 -16.73
N PRO A 69 42.16 -2.29 -17.79
CA PRO A 69 41.58 -2.68 -19.07
C PRO A 69 42.23 -3.95 -19.66
N SER A 70 41.44 -4.85 -20.22
CA SER A 70 41.91 -6.07 -20.89
C SER A 70 42.85 -5.80 -22.07
N THR A 71 42.76 -4.61 -22.68
CA THR A 71 43.66 -4.13 -23.74
C THR A 71 45.05 -3.74 -23.25
N PHE A 72 45.26 -3.55 -21.94
CA PHE A 72 46.56 -3.15 -21.41
C PHE A 72 47.46 -4.37 -21.20
N GLN A 73 48.58 -4.46 -21.91
CA GLN A 73 49.57 -5.51 -21.67
C GLN A 73 50.52 -5.20 -20.49
N ARG A 74 50.54 -3.95 -20.02
CA ARG A 74 51.49 -3.45 -19.01
C ARG A 74 51.00 -3.65 -17.57
N ASP A 75 51.87 -3.48 -16.57
CA ASP A 75 51.47 -3.52 -15.16
C ASP A 75 50.55 -2.33 -14.83
N PHE A 76 49.56 -2.58 -13.97
CA PHE A 76 48.62 -1.59 -13.44
C PHE A 76 48.57 -1.76 -11.92
N LEU A 77 48.69 -0.66 -11.18
CA LEU A 77 48.65 -0.66 -9.71
C LEU A 77 47.61 0.36 -9.25
N VAL A 78 46.71 -0.04 -8.36
CA VAL A 78 45.75 0.85 -7.69
C VAL A 78 46.18 1.04 -6.26
N PHE A 79 46.13 2.27 -5.74
CA PHE A 79 46.40 2.55 -4.35
C PHE A 79 45.30 1.90 -3.48
N SER A 80 45.66 1.15 -2.45
CA SER A 80 44.72 0.32 -1.67
C SER A 80 43.86 1.11 -0.67
N GLU A 81 43.87 2.44 -0.77
CA GLU A 81 43.13 3.38 0.06
C GLU A 81 42.41 4.37 -0.88
N ALA A 82 41.09 4.30 -0.94
CA ALA A 82 40.24 5.32 -1.54
C ALA A 82 39.81 6.32 -0.45
N TYR A 83 39.27 7.46 -0.85
CA TYR A 83 38.63 8.39 0.09
C TYR A 83 37.27 8.84 -0.43
N VAL A 84 36.35 9.09 0.48
CA VAL A 84 34.98 9.54 0.19
C VAL A 84 34.69 10.80 0.98
N LEU A 85 33.99 11.77 0.37
CA LEU A 85 33.67 13.03 1.02
C LEU A 85 32.56 12.81 2.05
N ASN A 86 32.91 12.86 3.34
CA ASN A 86 31.94 12.74 4.42
C ASN A 86 31.27 14.11 4.66
N LYS A 87 29.93 14.10 4.69
CA LYS A 87 29.08 15.29 4.83
C LYS A 87 28.33 15.36 6.17
N LYS A 88 28.65 14.49 7.13
CA LYS A 88 27.93 14.35 8.43
C LYS A 88 27.69 15.67 9.15
N VAL A 89 28.65 16.59 9.06
CA VAL A 89 28.59 17.92 9.66
C VAL A 89 28.55 18.94 8.52
N PRO A 90 27.42 19.63 8.26
CA PRO A 90 27.30 20.56 7.14
C PRO A 90 28.29 21.74 7.15
N SER A 91 28.88 22.05 8.30
CA SER A 91 29.93 23.05 8.49
C SER A 91 31.37 22.52 8.41
N TYR A 92 31.57 21.20 8.27
CA TYR A 92 32.90 20.58 8.21
C TYR A 92 32.92 19.35 7.30
N LEU A 93 33.37 19.55 6.06
CA LEU A 93 33.56 18.50 5.06
C LEU A 93 34.96 17.91 5.18
N PHE A 94 35.09 16.58 5.17
CA PHE A 94 36.40 15.91 5.25
C PHE A 94 36.43 14.63 4.41
N TRP A 95 37.64 14.19 4.05
CA TRP A 95 37.88 12.98 3.26
C TRP A 95 38.04 11.75 4.18
N GLU A 96 37.02 10.90 4.24
CA GLU A 96 37.03 9.67 5.02
C GLU A 96 37.66 8.52 4.23
N LYS A 97 38.59 7.78 4.84
CA LYS A 97 39.37 6.74 4.17
C LYS A 97 38.62 5.40 4.09
N VAL A 98 38.62 4.78 2.91
CA VAL A 98 38.08 3.43 2.66
C VAL A 98 39.20 2.53 2.13
N ASN A 99 39.46 1.40 2.81
CA ASN A 99 40.47 0.43 2.36
C ASN A 99 39.89 -0.50 1.29
N ALA A 100 40.73 -1.00 0.38
CA ALA A 100 40.35 -2.01 -0.61
C ALA A 100 40.02 -3.36 0.05
N ASP A 101 38.96 -4.02 -0.42
CA ASP A 101 38.57 -5.38 -0.03
C ASP A 101 39.57 -6.38 -0.63
N SER A 102 40.39 -7.00 0.22
CA SER A 102 41.43 -7.95 -0.19
C SER A 102 40.89 -9.29 -0.72
N SER A 103 39.60 -9.59 -0.57
CA SER A 103 38.96 -10.78 -1.14
C SER A 103 38.46 -10.56 -2.58
N LEU A 104 38.26 -9.31 -2.99
CA LEU A 104 37.75 -8.93 -4.31
C LEU A 104 38.78 -8.14 -5.16
N SER A 105 39.85 -7.67 -4.54
CA SER A 105 40.97 -6.98 -5.19
C SER A 105 42.03 -7.98 -5.68
N GLY A 106 42.87 -7.54 -6.61
CA GLY A 106 44.10 -8.28 -6.94
C GLY A 106 45.14 -8.14 -5.83
N SER A 107 46.24 -8.91 -5.93
CA SER A 107 47.24 -9.05 -4.86
C SER A 107 47.72 -7.70 -4.31
N ILE A 108 47.41 -7.42 -3.05
CA ILE A 108 47.82 -6.19 -2.36
C ILE A 108 49.22 -6.38 -1.79
N THR A 109 50.12 -5.44 -2.05
CA THR A 109 51.48 -5.40 -1.50
C THR A 109 51.77 -4.00 -1.00
N GLN A 110 52.14 -3.87 0.28
CA GLN A 110 52.25 -2.59 0.99
C GLN A 110 50.96 -1.77 0.93
N LYS A 111 50.85 -0.81 0.00
CA LYS A 111 49.65 0.01 -0.26
C LYS A 111 49.16 -0.06 -1.72
N TRP A 112 49.53 -1.09 -2.47
CA TRP A 112 49.23 -1.20 -3.89
C TRP A 112 48.58 -2.54 -4.23
N ALA A 113 47.37 -2.50 -4.78
CA ALA A 113 46.67 -3.64 -5.35
C ALA A 113 47.05 -3.80 -6.83
N ARG A 114 47.51 -5.00 -7.22
CA ARG A 114 47.89 -5.31 -8.61
C ARG A 114 46.65 -5.55 -9.47
N ASN A 115 46.57 -4.88 -10.62
CA ASN A 115 45.52 -4.96 -11.65
C ASN A 115 44.08 -4.56 -11.23
N LYS A 116 43.64 -4.79 -10.00
CA LYS A 116 42.26 -4.51 -9.56
C LYS A 116 42.23 -4.09 -8.09
N ALA A 117 41.46 -3.07 -7.75
CA ALA A 117 41.01 -2.79 -6.37
C ALA A 117 39.50 -2.65 -6.34
N VAL A 118 38.87 -3.18 -5.30
CA VAL A 118 37.43 -3.06 -5.04
C VAL A 118 37.23 -2.43 -3.67
N PHE A 119 36.49 -1.33 -3.60
CA PHE A 119 36.15 -0.65 -2.35
C PHE A 119 34.65 -0.79 -2.08
N LYS A 120 34.28 -1.10 -0.85
CA LYS A 120 32.88 -1.17 -0.39
C LYS A 120 32.60 0.01 0.52
N ILE A 121 31.67 0.88 0.10
CA ILE A 121 31.31 2.10 0.83
C ILE A 121 29.85 1.96 1.30
N PRO A 122 29.60 1.57 2.57
CA PRO A 122 28.24 1.51 3.11
C PRO A 122 27.66 2.92 3.23
N ILE A 123 26.51 3.15 2.62
CA ILE A 123 25.87 4.46 2.54
C ILE A 123 24.93 4.59 3.75
N THR A 124 25.31 5.41 4.73
CA THR A 124 24.54 5.64 5.96
C THR A 124 24.23 7.13 6.15
N GLN A 125 23.10 7.43 6.80
CA GLN A 125 22.69 8.79 7.18
C GLN A 125 23.76 9.50 8.03
N GLU A 126 24.63 8.74 8.69
CA GLU A 126 25.72 9.20 9.54
C GLU A 126 26.97 9.68 8.79
N ARG A 127 27.01 9.50 7.45
CA ARG A 127 28.18 9.79 6.59
C ARG A 127 27.80 10.64 5.37
N PHE A 128 26.62 10.41 4.81
CA PHE A 128 26.16 11.00 3.56
C PHE A 128 24.87 11.80 3.72
N THR A 129 24.64 12.71 2.77
CA THR A 129 23.39 13.48 2.65
C THR A 129 22.89 13.35 1.22
N SER A 130 21.59 13.27 1.01
CA SER A 130 20.99 13.12 -0.33
C SER A 130 21.50 14.13 -1.37
N GLY A 131 21.66 13.65 -2.60
CA GLY A 131 22.24 14.37 -3.73
C GLY A 131 23.67 13.92 -4.07
N LEU A 132 24.34 14.72 -4.90
CA LEU A 132 25.64 14.38 -5.48
C LEU A 132 26.77 14.34 -4.42
N ASP A 133 27.32 13.15 -4.22
CA ASP A 133 28.47 12.82 -3.38
C ASP A 133 29.70 12.47 -4.21
N TYR A 134 30.88 12.47 -3.57
CA TYR A 134 32.17 12.43 -4.24
C TYR A 134 33.13 11.42 -3.62
N LEU A 135 33.94 10.77 -4.46
CA LEU A 135 35.02 9.89 -4.05
C LEU A 135 36.28 10.14 -4.87
N VAL A 136 37.43 9.80 -4.29
CA VAL A 136 38.73 9.84 -4.96
C VAL A 136 39.45 8.50 -4.86
N VAL A 137 40.05 8.09 -5.97
CA VAL A 137 40.93 6.92 -6.09
C VAL A 137 42.20 7.30 -6.83
N TYR A 138 43.24 6.49 -6.71
CA TYR A 138 44.53 6.71 -7.35
C TYR A 138 45.06 5.42 -7.96
N TRP A 139 45.56 5.49 -9.19
CA TRP A 139 46.14 4.36 -9.91
C TRP A 139 47.36 4.82 -10.71
N CYS A 140 48.18 3.86 -11.10
CA CYS A 140 49.40 4.05 -11.87
C CYS A 140 49.55 2.96 -12.94
N VAL A 141 49.96 3.36 -14.14
CA VAL A 141 50.24 2.45 -15.26
C VAL A 141 51.75 2.41 -15.52
N ASP A 142 52.34 1.23 -15.78
CA ASP A 142 53.73 1.15 -16.24
C ASP A 142 53.83 1.86 -17.61
N SER A 143 54.58 2.95 -17.68
CA SER A 143 54.74 3.75 -18.91
C SER A 143 55.51 3.01 -20.02
N GLY A 144 56.06 1.83 -19.73
CA GLY A 144 56.99 1.09 -20.58
C GLY A 144 58.41 1.67 -20.57
N MET A 145 58.58 2.92 -20.14
CA MET A 145 59.87 3.59 -20.03
C MET A 145 60.59 3.19 -18.75
N ARG A 146 61.92 3.33 -18.75
CA ARG A 146 62.77 3.12 -17.58
C ARG A 146 63.59 4.37 -17.31
N ASP A 147 63.86 4.64 -16.03
CA ASP A 147 64.76 5.74 -15.63
C ASP A 147 66.24 5.37 -15.85
N SER A 148 67.15 6.30 -15.53
CA SER A 148 68.59 6.07 -15.63
C SER A 148 69.15 5.02 -14.66
N GLN A 149 68.32 4.48 -13.76
CA GLN A 149 68.63 3.37 -12.85
C GLN A 149 67.96 2.05 -13.29
N GLY A 150 67.27 2.03 -14.44
CA GLY A 150 66.55 0.87 -14.97
C GLY A 150 65.18 0.61 -14.32
N LYS A 151 64.71 1.52 -13.45
CA LYS A 151 63.46 1.40 -12.69
C LYS A 151 62.25 1.70 -13.57
N LYS A 152 61.08 1.18 -13.21
CA LYS A 152 59.81 1.50 -13.90
C LYS A 152 59.41 2.96 -13.66
N ILE A 153 59.19 3.71 -14.75
CA ILE A 153 58.52 5.02 -14.69
C ILE A 153 57.00 4.76 -14.74
N TRP A 154 56.25 5.37 -13.82
CA TRP A 154 54.81 5.13 -13.66
C TRP A 154 53.98 6.35 -14.04
N GLU A 155 53.00 6.16 -14.90
CA GLU A 155 52.01 7.16 -15.27
C GLU A 155 50.88 7.16 -14.23
N CYS A 156 51.00 8.02 -13.22
CA CYS A 156 50.06 8.12 -12.10
C CYS A 156 49.10 9.32 -12.24
N ASN A 157 48.32 9.36 -13.34
CA ASN A 157 47.23 10.33 -13.53
C ASN A 157 47.63 11.83 -13.38
N GLY A 158 48.87 12.18 -13.72
CA GLY A 158 49.38 13.56 -13.54
C GLY A 158 49.79 13.91 -12.10
N ASN A 159 50.03 12.90 -11.25
CA ASN A 159 50.12 12.98 -9.80
C ASN A 159 48.83 13.55 -9.15
N LYS A 160 47.67 13.19 -9.71
CA LYS A 160 46.36 13.68 -9.28
C LYS A 160 45.41 12.57 -8.86
N TRP A 161 44.57 12.88 -7.88
CA TRP A 161 43.43 12.04 -7.51
C TRP A 161 42.41 11.98 -8.64
N GLY A 162 41.93 10.79 -8.98
CA GLY A 162 40.81 10.60 -9.90
C GLY A 162 39.50 10.85 -9.18
N LEU A 163 38.86 11.99 -9.46
CA LEU A 163 37.61 12.41 -8.81
C LEU A 163 36.39 11.80 -9.51
N GLY A 164 35.65 10.96 -8.78
CA GLY A 164 34.37 10.39 -9.16
C GLY A 164 33.23 10.92 -8.30
N ALA A 165 31.99 10.64 -8.72
CA ALA A 165 30.79 11.09 -8.04
C ALA A 165 29.63 10.08 -8.21
N PHE A 166 28.69 10.09 -7.26
CA PHE A 166 27.48 9.26 -7.23
C PHE A 166 26.33 10.04 -6.55
N ASP A 167 25.07 9.70 -6.83
CA ASP A 167 23.90 10.45 -6.36
C ASP A 167 23.19 9.69 -5.23
N VAL A 168 23.46 10.05 -3.96
CA VAL A 168 22.85 9.40 -2.80
C VAL A 168 21.37 9.75 -2.73
N VAL A 169 20.49 8.76 -2.65
CA VAL A 169 19.04 8.97 -2.51
C VAL A 169 18.55 8.66 -1.10
N THR A 170 17.68 9.52 -0.57
CA THR A 170 17.45 9.70 0.88
C THR A 170 16.77 8.54 1.59
N GLU A 171 16.05 7.65 0.87
CA GLU A 171 15.81 6.25 1.24
C GLU A 171 14.97 5.54 0.17
N ALA A 172 14.63 4.28 0.43
CA ALA A 172 14.01 3.37 -0.52
C ALA A 172 12.67 3.86 -1.09
N TYR A 173 12.73 4.32 -2.34
CA TYR A 173 11.65 4.12 -3.29
C TYR A 173 12.08 3.17 -4.40
N PRO A 174 11.34 2.09 -4.69
CA PRO A 174 11.13 1.73 -6.09
C PRO A 174 10.41 2.92 -6.76
N ASP A 175 10.68 3.18 -8.04
CA ASP A 175 10.18 4.34 -8.78
C ASP A 175 8.66 4.29 -9.07
N PHE A 176 7.86 3.72 -8.16
CA PHE A 176 6.42 3.49 -8.29
C PHE A 176 5.52 4.34 -7.38
N LEU A 177 6.08 4.99 -6.35
CA LEU A 177 5.31 5.79 -5.37
C LEU A 177 5.66 7.29 -5.39
N ILE A 178 6.82 7.67 -5.93
CA ILE A 178 7.16 9.08 -6.17
C ILE A 178 7.69 9.20 -7.60
N GLU A 179 6.77 9.06 -8.55
CA GLU A 179 7.00 9.66 -9.86
C GLU A 179 6.70 11.16 -9.76
N LYS A 180 7.52 11.95 -10.45
CA LYS A 180 7.63 13.39 -10.18
C LYS A 180 6.36 14.12 -10.57
N ASP A 181 5.76 14.80 -9.59
CA ASP A 181 4.51 15.57 -9.68
C ASP A 181 3.27 14.72 -10.03
N ILE A 182 2.72 14.01 -9.04
CA ILE A 182 1.39 13.35 -9.07
C ILE A 182 0.32 14.21 -8.36
N GLU A 183 -0.56 14.92 -9.07
CA GLU A 183 -0.14 15.95 -10.03
C GLU A 183 -0.19 17.29 -9.25
N ASN A 184 0.97 17.88 -8.96
CA ASN A 184 1.16 19.09 -8.14
C ASN A 184 0.59 19.14 -6.69
N ASN A 185 -0.17 18.14 -6.20
CA ASN A 185 -0.41 18.02 -4.75
C ASN A 185 0.94 17.79 -4.04
N ARG A 186 1.32 18.75 -3.19
CA ARG A 186 2.69 18.96 -2.68
C ARG A 186 3.15 17.78 -1.84
N PHE A 187 4.09 16.99 -2.35
CA PHE A 187 4.74 15.93 -1.59
C PHE A 187 5.37 16.48 -0.29
N LYS A 188 5.14 15.77 0.82
CA LYS A 188 5.60 16.16 2.17
C LYS A 188 6.62 15.21 2.77
N GLY A 189 6.47 13.91 2.52
CA GLY A 189 7.25 12.90 3.21
C GLY A 189 6.78 11.49 2.90
N SER A 190 7.55 10.54 3.42
CA SER A 190 7.66 9.18 2.90
C SER A 190 8.17 8.24 3.97
N ALA A 191 7.60 7.05 4.07
CA ALA A 191 8.11 6.02 4.97
C ALA A 191 7.83 4.61 4.43
N LYS A 192 8.72 3.66 4.75
CA LYS A 192 8.30 2.26 4.86
C LYS A 192 7.40 2.14 6.10
N VAL A 193 6.30 1.40 5.99
CA VAL A 193 5.31 1.26 7.06
C VAL A 193 4.97 -0.20 7.32
N THR A 194 4.35 -0.48 8.47
CA THR A 194 3.79 -1.81 8.77
C THR A 194 2.48 -1.99 7.98
N PRO A 195 2.30 -3.08 7.22
CA PRO A 195 1.09 -3.30 6.40
C PRO A 195 -0.23 -3.23 7.18
N GLN A 196 -0.24 -3.80 8.39
CA GLN A 196 -1.45 -4.02 9.20
C GLN A 196 -2.17 -2.74 9.66
N SER A 197 -1.52 -1.56 9.64
CA SER A 197 -2.16 -0.31 10.07
C SER A 197 -2.91 0.44 8.97
N PHE A 198 -3.04 -0.13 7.76
CA PHE A 198 -3.64 0.53 6.59
C PHE A 198 -4.69 -0.31 5.83
N VAL A 199 -4.92 -1.55 6.26
CA VAL A 199 -5.99 -2.41 5.74
C VAL A 199 -6.95 -2.68 6.91
N ASN A 200 -8.19 -2.21 6.79
CA ASN A 200 -9.22 -2.34 7.84
C ASN A 200 -9.87 -3.75 7.85
N VAL A 201 -9.07 -4.80 7.65
CA VAL A 201 -9.48 -6.19 7.37
C VAL A 201 -8.59 -7.12 8.19
N GLN A 202 -9.15 -8.19 8.77
CA GLN A 202 -8.36 -9.16 9.54
C GLN A 202 -7.64 -10.16 8.62
N VAL A 203 -6.47 -9.75 8.13
CA VAL A 203 -5.64 -10.53 7.19
C VAL A 203 -4.62 -11.43 7.92
N SER A 204 -4.46 -12.65 7.41
CA SER A 204 -3.58 -13.68 7.94
C SER A 204 -2.09 -13.29 7.94
N SER A 205 -1.31 -13.86 8.86
CA SER A 205 0.14 -13.66 8.91
C SER A 205 0.83 -14.19 7.64
N GLY A 206 1.88 -13.50 7.19
CA GLY A 206 2.64 -13.87 5.98
C GLY A 206 2.02 -13.41 4.65
N VAL A 207 0.79 -12.91 4.62
CA VAL A 207 0.12 -12.41 3.40
C VAL A 207 0.77 -11.13 2.86
N PHE A 208 1.27 -10.26 3.74
CA PHE A 208 1.84 -8.97 3.38
C PHE A 208 3.36 -9.00 3.22
N GLY A 209 3.86 -8.34 2.17
CA GLY A 209 5.27 -8.05 1.93
C GLY A 209 5.64 -6.66 2.42
N ASN A 210 6.34 -5.89 1.58
CA ASN A 210 6.72 -4.51 1.89
C ASN A 210 5.51 -3.56 1.75
N ALA A 211 5.28 -2.72 2.77
CA ALA A 211 4.34 -1.60 2.67
C ALA A 211 5.06 -0.25 2.77
N TYR A 212 4.54 0.73 2.04
CA TYR A 212 5.10 2.08 1.91
C TYR A 212 3.98 3.10 1.93
N ALA A 213 4.19 4.22 2.61
CA ALA A 213 3.28 5.36 2.62
C ALA A 213 3.98 6.63 2.08
N ALA A 214 3.23 7.45 1.35
CA ALA A 214 3.63 8.79 0.90
C ALA A 214 2.55 9.81 1.29
N SER A 215 2.98 10.93 1.89
CA SER A 215 2.10 12.00 2.34
C SER A 215 2.17 13.20 1.38
N TYR A 216 1.00 13.72 1.04
CA TYR A 216 0.82 14.89 0.18
C TYR A 216 -0.03 15.95 0.88
N LEU A 217 0.17 17.20 0.50
CA LEU A 217 -0.63 18.33 0.93
C LEU A 217 -1.26 18.99 -0.29
N ASP A 218 -2.57 19.18 -0.28
CA ASP A 218 -3.28 19.82 -1.40
C ASP A 218 -3.14 21.36 -1.40
N LEU A 219 -3.90 22.04 -2.28
CA LEU A 219 -3.93 23.50 -2.36
C LEU A 219 -4.63 24.17 -1.16
N LEU A 220 -5.49 23.45 -0.44
CA LEU A 220 -6.23 23.91 0.74
C LEU A 220 -5.53 23.55 2.06
N SER A 221 -4.37 22.91 2.00
CA SER A 221 -3.62 22.35 3.15
C SER A 221 -4.29 21.15 3.84
N VAL A 222 -5.16 20.44 3.11
CA VAL A 222 -5.67 19.10 3.44
C VAL A 222 -4.57 18.07 3.16
N MET A 223 -4.50 17.02 3.99
CA MET A 223 -3.42 16.03 3.93
C MET A 223 -3.94 14.69 3.39
N THR A 224 -3.37 14.26 2.26
CA THR A 224 -3.68 12.98 1.59
C THR A 224 -2.49 12.03 1.74
N ASN A 225 -2.70 10.89 2.40
CA ASN A 225 -1.76 9.78 2.39
C ASN A 225 -2.11 8.81 1.26
N VAL A 226 -1.08 8.23 0.64
CA VAL A 226 -1.22 7.06 -0.24
C VAL A 226 -0.33 5.94 0.30
N THR A 227 -0.92 4.80 0.57
CA THR A 227 -0.22 3.58 1.00
C THR A 227 -0.28 2.54 -0.13
N VAL A 228 0.86 1.93 -0.45
CA VAL A 228 0.93 0.74 -1.30
C VAL A 228 1.49 -0.41 -0.46
N VAL A 229 0.78 -1.54 -0.47
CA VAL A 229 1.14 -2.78 0.23
C VAL A 229 1.36 -3.87 -0.80
N GLU A 230 2.55 -4.45 -0.80
CA GLU A 230 2.88 -5.67 -1.55
C GLU A 230 2.20 -6.89 -0.91
N LEU A 231 1.62 -7.77 -1.74
CA LEU A 231 0.93 -8.98 -1.33
C LEU A 231 1.75 -10.20 -1.77
N LEU A 232 2.23 -10.97 -0.78
CA LEU A 232 2.95 -12.23 -1.01
C LEU A 232 2.00 -13.37 -1.38
N ASP A 233 0.77 -13.33 -0.85
CA ASP A 233 -0.31 -14.25 -1.25
C ASP A 233 -1.61 -13.47 -1.55
N VAL A 234 -1.81 -13.14 -2.82
CA VAL A 234 -3.03 -12.47 -3.32
C VAL A 234 -4.27 -13.36 -3.18
N ALA A 235 -4.13 -14.68 -3.20
CA ALA A 235 -5.26 -15.61 -3.08
C ALA A 235 -5.76 -15.70 -1.64
N GLN A 236 -4.84 -15.78 -0.66
CA GLN A 236 -5.21 -15.71 0.75
C GLN A 236 -5.68 -14.31 1.15
N PHE A 237 -5.07 -13.24 0.60
CA PHE A 237 -5.57 -11.88 0.79
C PHE A 237 -7.05 -11.74 0.38
N LYS A 238 -7.44 -12.28 -0.79
CA LYS A 238 -8.84 -12.28 -1.23
C LYS A 238 -9.76 -13.09 -0.31
N LYS A 239 -9.32 -14.26 0.19
CA LYS A 239 -10.09 -15.07 1.15
C LYS A 239 -10.26 -14.40 2.52
N ASP A 240 -9.34 -13.52 2.90
CA ASP A 240 -9.46 -12.75 4.14
C ASP A 240 -10.37 -11.52 3.91
N LEU A 241 -10.16 -10.80 2.81
CA LEU A 241 -11.00 -9.67 2.38
C LEU A 241 -12.47 -10.07 2.13
N SER A 242 -12.74 -11.29 1.65
CA SER A 242 -14.10 -11.78 1.39
C SER A 242 -14.90 -12.10 2.67
N LYS A 243 -14.25 -12.18 3.84
CA LYS A 243 -14.95 -12.35 5.14
C LYS A 243 -15.57 -11.04 5.61
N ASP A 244 -14.89 -9.93 5.34
CA ASP A 244 -15.31 -8.57 5.71
C ASP A 244 -16.19 -7.91 4.64
N ILE A 245 -16.62 -8.65 3.60
CA ILE A 245 -17.26 -8.13 2.38
C ILE A 245 -18.55 -7.34 2.63
N ALA A 246 -19.36 -7.73 3.62
CA ALA A 246 -20.56 -7.01 4.04
C ALA A 246 -20.27 -5.61 4.63
N ASN A 247 -19.00 -5.30 4.91
CA ASN A 247 -18.52 -4.01 5.41
C ASN A 247 -17.70 -3.24 4.35
N LEU A 248 -17.64 -3.74 3.11
CA LEU A 248 -16.93 -3.12 1.99
C LEU A 248 -17.89 -2.37 1.05
N SER A 249 -18.09 -1.08 1.30
CA SER A 249 -18.85 -0.22 0.37
C SER A 249 -18.14 -0.14 -0.98
N ALA A 250 -18.67 -0.82 -1.99
CA ALA A 250 -18.15 -0.77 -3.36
C ALA A 250 -18.21 0.66 -3.91
N GLY A 251 -17.13 1.12 -4.55
CA GLY A 251 -16.99 2.50 -4.99
C GLY A 251 -16.29 2.66 -6.33
N TRP A 252 -16.68 3.71 -7.05
CA TRP A 252 -16.20 4.05 -8.38
C TRP A 252 -15.83 5.54 -8.46
N THR A 253 -14.63 5.88 -8.92
CA THR A 253 -14.29 7.27 -9.31
C THR A 253 -14.15 7.41 -10.82
N THR A 254 -15.01 8.25 -11.40
CA THR A 254 -15.06 8.54 -12.84
C THR A 254 -14.00 9.55 -13.24
N LYS A 255 -13.82 10.64 -12.46
CA LYS A 255 -12.74 11.62 -12.67
C LYS A 255 -11.36 10.96 -12.61
N GLY A 256 -11.18 10.05 -11.66
CA GLY A 256 -9.95 9.30 -11.47
C GLY A 256 -9.57 8.50 -12.72
N GLY A 257 -10.55 7.84 -13.37
CA GLY A 257 -10.31 7.04 -14.57
C GLY A 257 -11.03 5.70 -14.59
N ASN A 258 -12.23 5.65 -14.01
CA ASN A 258 -12.98 4.42 -13.74
C ASN A 258 -12.18 3.47 -12.83
N VAL A 259 -11.66 4.02 -11.72
CA VAL A 259 -10.97 3.22 -10.71
C VAL A 259 -12.02 2.59 -9.81
N CYS A 260 -12.11 1.26 -9.88
CA CYS A 260 -12.97 0.42 -9.05
C CYS A 260 -12.27 0.03 -7.74
N GLY A 261 -13.00 0.02 -6.63
CA GLY A 261 -12.44 -0.32 -5.32
C GLY A 261 -13.49 -0.23 -4.21
N PHE A 262 -13.03 0.02 -2.99
CA PHE A 262 -13.88 0.13 -1.80
C PHE A 262 -13.69 1.49 -1.14
N LEU A 263 -14.81 2.15 -0.85
CA LEU A 263 -14.86 3.36 -0.06
C LEU A 263 -14.92 2.99 1.44
N ASN A 264 -14.18 3.71 2.27
CA ASN A 264 -14.25 3.62 3.72
C ASN A 264 -14.25 5.03 4.30
N VAL A 265 -15.40 5.42 4.88
CA VAL A 265 -15.64 6.69 5.54
C VAL A 265 -15.48 6.49 7.05
N GLY A 266 -14.77 7.38 7.73
CA GLY A 266 -14.63 7.36 9.18
C GLY A 266 -14.66 8.77 9.76
N SER A 267 -14.72 8.88 11.08
CA SER A 267 -14.75 10.19 11.75
C SER A 267 -13.49 11.00 11.41
N GLY A 268 -13.65 12.09 10.65
CA GLY A 268 -12.56 12.96 10.22
C GLY A 268 -11.65 12.39 9.12
N PHE A 269 -12.02 11.33 8.42
CA PHE A 269 -11.29 10.88 7.22
C PHE A 269 -12.18 10.14 6.21
N VAL A 270 -11.76 10.17 4.95
CA VAL A 270 -12.28 9.25 3.93
C VAL A 270 -11.14 8.59 3.17
N SER A 271 -11.33 7.32 2.83
CA SER A 271 -10.33 6.52 2.13
C SER A 271 -10.95 5.66 1.04
N PHE A 272 -10.16 5.38 0.01
CA PHE A 272 -10.54 4.55 -1.13
C PHE A 272 -9.41 3.58 -1.42
N SER A 273 -9.73 2.29 -1.52
CA SER A 273 -8.73 1.23 -1.64
C SER A 273 -9.04 0.25 -2.78
N TRP A 274 -8.02 -0.23 -3.47
CA TRP A 274 -8.17 -1.18 -4.59
C TRP A 274 -7.02 -2.18 -4.70
N LEU A 275 -7.30 -3.32 -5.34
CA LEU A 275 -6.31 -4.30 -5.73
C LEU A 275 -5.81 -4.03 -7.15
N SER A 276 -4.50 -4.11 -7.36
CA SER A 276 -3.83 -4.07 -8.65
C SER A 276 -2.73 -5.14 -8.70
N GLY A 277 -3.08 -6.33 -9.20
CA GLY A 277 -2.15 -7.47 -9.28
C GLY A 277 -1.67 -7.91 -7.90
N TYR A 278 -0.38 -7.71 -7.62
CA TYR A 278 0.28 -8.02 -6.34
C TYR A 278 0.29 -6.84 -5.35
N TYR A 279 -0.41 -5.74 -5.65
CA TYR A 279 -0.44 -4.56 -4.80
C TYR A 279 -1.85 -4.21 -4.34
N TRP A 280 -1.99 -3.95 -3.05
CA TRP A 280 -3.14 -3.23 -2.49
C TRP A 280 -2.76 -1.76 -2.35
N VAL A 281 -3.61 -0.87 -2.84
CA VAL A 281 -3.38 0.58 -2.81
C VAL A 281 -4.52 1.25 -2.05
N THR A 282 -4.19 2.13 -1.11
CA THR A 282 -5.13 2.93 -0.31
C THR A 282 -4.79 4.40 -0.47
N VAL A 283 -5.74 5.24 -0.91
CA VAL A 283 -5.67 6.70 -0.81
C VAL A 283 -6.54 7.14 0.37
N LYS A 284 -5.99 7.87 1.35
CA LYS A 284 -6.69 8.34 2.55
C LYS A 284 -6.53 9.85 2.73
N SER A 285 -7.63 10.57 2.69
CA SER A 285 -7.71 12.04 2.82
C SER A 285 -8.16 12.41 4.23
N SER A 286 -7.56 13.44 4.83
CA SER A 286 -8.06 14.02 6.09
C SER A 286 -9.35 14.83 5.84
N GLY A 287 -10.37 14.65 6.68
CA GLY A 287 -11.71 15.19 6.45
C GLY A 287 -12.57 14.32 5.53
N ASN A 288 -13.76 14.80 5.20
CA ASN A 288 -14.83 13.98 4.61
C ASN A 288 -14.89 14.04 3.07
N VAL A 289 -13.84 14.54 2.41
CA VAL A 289 -13.78 14.72 0.94
C VAL A 289 -12.62 13.89 0.37
N LEU A 290 -12.90 13.14 -0.69
CA LEU A 290 -11.97 12.19 -1.28
C LEU A 290 -11.11 12.84 -2.38
N ASP A 291 -9.79 12.66 -2.30
CA ASP A 291 -8.83 13.08 -3.33
C ASP A 291 -8.92 12.16 -4.59
N GLU A 292 -10.01 12.30 -5.35
CA GLU A 292 -10.26 11.58 -6.61
C GLU A 292 -9.12 11.75 -7.63
N ALA A 293 -8.48 12.92 -7.63
CA ALA A 293 -7.34 13.20 -8.51
C ALA A 293 -6.14 12.32 -8.13
N LYS A 294 -5.82 12.19 -6.84
CA LYS A 294 -4.78 11.27 -6.36
C LYS A 294 -5.07 9.82 -6.73
N ILE A 295 -6.30 9.34 -6.55
CA ILE A 295 -6.71 7.98 -6.93
C ILE A 295 -6.47 7.76 -8.43
N GLY A 296 -6.96 8.69 -9.26
CA GLY A 296 -6.78 8.62 -10.70
C GLY A 296 -5.33 8.58 -11.14
N ASN A 297 -4.49 9.43 -10.54
CA ASN A 297 -3.09 9.54 -10.92
C ASN A 297 -2.30 8.27 -10.57
N TYR A 298 -2.60 7.61 -9.45
CA TYR A 298 -2.00 6.31 -9.12
C TYR A 298 -2.47 5.18 -10.05
N ALA A 299 -3.73 5.16 -10.47
CA ALA A 299 -4.23 4.17 -11.42
C ALA A 299 -3.76 4.38 -12.87
N LYS A 300 -3.64 5.64 -13.32
CA LYS A 300 -3.35 6.02 -14.71
C LYS A 300 -1.88 6.25 -15.07
N PHE A 301 -0.98 6.47 -14.10
CA PHE A 301 0.39 6.93 -14.39
C PHE A 301 1.05 6.06 -15.47
N LYS A 302 1.51 6.65 -16.58
CA LYS A 302 1.88 5.88 -17.78
C LYS A 302 3.30 5.29 -17.68
N PRO A 303 3.50 3.97 -17.92
CA PRO A 303 2.50 2.93 -18.21
C PRO A 303 1.70 2.52 -16.95
N PRO A 304 0.37 2.32 -17.05
CA PRO A 304 -0.56 2.27 -15.92
C PRO A 304 -0.10 1.34 -14.80
N LYS A 305 0.25 1.96 -13.67
CA LYS A 305 1.07 1.32 -12.62
C LYS A 305 0.26 0.57 -11.57
N TYR A 306 -0.92 1.08 -11.23
CA TYR A 306 -1.86 0.45 -10.29
C TYR A 306 -3.27 0.35 -10.87
N GLN A 307 -3.41 -0.27 -12.05
CA GLN A 307 -4.71 -0.47 -12.67
C GLN A 307 -5.59 -1.35 -11.77
N SER A 308 -6.77 -0.85 -11.39
CA SER A 308 -7.67 -1.55 -10.48
C SER A 308 -8.35 -2.75 -11.14
N ASN A 309 -8.47 -3.84 -10.36
CA ASN A 309 -9.31 -4.97 -10.74
C ASN A 309 -10.78 -4.66 -10.47
N CYS A 310 -11.53 -4.25 -11.50
CA CYS A 310 -12.97 -4.00 -11.41
C CYS A 310 -13.81 -5.27 -11.18
N ASN A 311 -13.27 -6.47 -11.45
CA ASN A 311 -13.97 -7.73 -11.19
C ASN A 311 -13.86 -8.18 -9.71
N LEU A 312 -13.09 -7.46 -8.89
CA LEU A 312 -12.74 -7.90 -7.54
C LEU A 312 -13.96 -8.15 -6.65
N LEU A 313 -15.02 -7.34 -6.73
CA LEU A 313 -16.23 -7.55 -5.91
C LEU A 313 -16.85 -8.93 -6.21
N ASN A 314 -17.05 -9.25 -7.49
CA ASN A 314 -17.64 -10.50 -7.95
C ASN A 314 -16.73 -11.70 -7.62
N GLU A 315 -15.40 -11.52 -7.72
CA GLU A 315 -14.43 -12.52 -7.24
C GLU A 315 -14.56 -12.78 -5.73
N LEU A 316 -14.73 -11.73 -4.91
CA LEU A 316 -14.89 -11.88 -3.46
C LEU A 316 -16.25 -12.50 -3.10
N LYS A 317 -17.35 -12.13 -3.78
CA LYS A 317 -18.65 -12.81 -3.63
C LYS A 317 -18.55 -14.31 -3.92
N THR A 318 -17.89 -14.66 -5.03
CA THR A 318 -17.61 -16.05 -5.42
C THR A 318 -16.79 -16.79 -4.36
N ILE A 319 -15.74 -16.15 -3.80
CA ILE A 319 -14.88 -16.74 -2.76
C ILE A 319 -15.61 -16.90 -1.42
N ALA A 320 -16.54 -15.99 -1.09
CA ALA A 320 -17.39 -16.10 0.08
C ALA A 320 -18.55 -17.11 -0.08
N ASN A 321 -18.74 -17.68 -1.28
CA ASN A 321 -19.91 -18.49 -1.65
C ASN A 321 -21.25 -17.74 -1.42
N ILE A 322 -21.23 -16.44 -1.71
CA ILE A 322 -22.38 -15.55 -1.70
C ILE A 322 -23.08 -15.68 -3.06
N SER A 323 -24.35 -16.09 -3.05
CA SER A 323 -25.23 -16.06 -4.22
C SER A 323 -25.71 -14.64 -4.51
N GLU A 324 -25.97 -14.33 -5.78
CA GLU A 324 -26.68 -13.11 -6.18
C GLU A 324 -28.15 -13.17 -5.67
N GLY A 325 -28.71 -12.02 -5.32
CA GLY A 325 -30.03 -11.85 -4.70
C GLY A 325 -30.05 -11.84 -3.17
N CYS A 326 -31.18 -11.39 -2.63
CA CYS A 326 -31.35 -10.95 -1.25
C CYS A 326 -30.94 -11.94 -0.15
N GLY A 327 -30.37 -11.41 0.94
CA GLY A 327 -29.92 -12.17 2.12
C GLY A 327 -28.44 -12.56 2.05
N ASN A 328 -27.69 -11.95 1.13
CA ASN A 328 -26.29 -12.20 0.84
C ASN A 328 -25.33 -11.23 1.56
N LEU A 329 -25.88 -10.26 2.30
CA LEU A 329 -25.24 -9.20 3.07
C LEU A 329 -24.53 -8.10 2.24
N ILE A 330 -24.77 -8.02 0.92
CA ILE A 330 -24.16 -7.02 0.02
C ILE A 330 -25.16 -6.51 -1.02
N VAL A 331 -25.74 -5.32 -0.75
CA VAL A 331 -26.73 -4.65 -1.61
C VAL A 331 -26.31 -4.62 -3.08
N GLU A 332 -27.11 -5.26 -3.91
CA GLU A 332 -26.95 -5.40 -5.35
C GLU A 332 -27.79 -4.39 -6.15
N ALA A 333 -27.68 -4.45 -7.49
CA ALA A 333 -28.43 -3.56 -8.38
C ALA A 333 -29.90 -3.97 -8.49
N GLY A 334 -30.73 -3.42 -7.60
CA GLY A 334 -32.16 -3.74 -7.45
C GLY A 334 -32.59 -3.91 -6.00
N GLU A 335 -31.63 -3.87 -5.07
CA GLU A 335 -31.84 -3.92 -3.62
C GLU A 335 -31.60 -2.53 -3.01
N GLU A 336 -32.26 -2.24 -1.90
CA GLU A 336 -32.07 -1.01 -1.12
C GLU A 336 -31.24 -1.28 0.14
N CYS A 337 -31.40 -2.47 0.73
CA CYS A 337 -30.78 -2.87 1.98
C CYS A 337 -30.47 -4.35 2.04
N GLU A 338 -29.64 -4.74 2.99
CA GLU A 338 -29.40 -6.14 3.39
C GLU A 338 -29.49 -6.31 4.92
N ARG A 339 -29.47 -5.20 5.67
CA ARG A 339 -29.61 -5.10 7.12
C ARG A 339 -30.28 -3.76 7.46
N ASN A 340 -31.07 -3.70 8.54
CA ASN A 340 -31.81 -2.49 8.96
C ASN A 340 -30.92 -1.24 9.08
N ALA A 341 -29.63 -1.41 9.45
CA ALA A 341 -28.65 -0.31 9.55
C ALA A 341 -28.26 0.34 8.19
N GLN A 342 -28.94 -0.01 7.10
CA GLN A 342 -28.79 0.59 5.77
C GLN A 342 -30.03 1.38 5.33
N CYS A 343 -31.15 1.24 6.05
CA CYS A 343 -32.38 2.00 5.85
C CYS A 343 -32.36 3.31 6.67
N ALA A 344 -33.40 4.12 6.53
CA ALA A 344 -33.58 5.32 7.36
C ALA A 344 -33.90 4.96 8.83
N GLU A 345 -33.89 5.99 9.67
CA GLU A 345 -34.43 5.88 11.03
C GLU A 345 -35.94 5.60 10.93
N GLU A 346 -36.45 4.70 11.77
CA GLU A 346 -37.82 4.12 11.73
C GLU A 346 -38.10 3.06 10.65
N GLU A 347 -37.19 2.81 9.70
CA GLU A 347 -37.31 1.71 8.71
C GLU A 347 -36.60 0.40 9.14
N VAL A 348 -37.03 -0.73 8.56
CA VAL A 348 -36.37 -2.05 8.67
C VAL A 348 -36.16 -2.66 7.29
N CYS A 349 -35.18 -3.56 7.19
CA CYS A 349 -34.90 -4.27 5.94
C CYS A 349 -35.73 -5.55 5.87
N ARG A 350 -36.63 -5.66 4.89
CA ARG A 350 -37.42 -6.88 4.60
C ARG A 350 -37.34 -7.15 3.10
N ASP A 351 -36.99 -8.38 2.73
CA ASP A 351 -36.83 -8.81 1.33
C ASP A 351 -35.94 -7.86 0.48
N CYS A 352 -34.95 -7.25 1.14
CA CYS A 352 -33.97 -6.28 0.63
C CYS A 352 -34.55 -4.95 0.10
N VAL A 353 -35.78 -4.63 0.50
CA VAL A 353 -36.41 -3.32 0.41
C VAL A 353 -36.43 -2.68 1.80
N CYS A 354 -36.26 -1.36 1.88
CA CYS A 354 -36.46 -0.64 3.13
C CYS A 354 -37.95 -0.36 3.33
N VAL A 355 -38.53 -0.93 4.38
CA VAL A 355 -39.95 -0.80 4.71
C VAL A 355 -40.12 -0.25 6.12
N ILE A 356 -41.13 0.59 6.32
CA ILE A 356 -41.61 0.91 7.67
C ILE A 356 -42.21 -0.38 8.26
N PRO A 357 -41.89 -0.76 9.52
CA PRO A 357 -42.57 -1.87 10.18
C PRO A 357 -44.05 -1.57 10.30
N SER A 358 -44.91 -2.49 9.85
CA SER A 358 -46.36 -2.29 9.92
C SER A 358 -46.86 -2.26 11.37
N VAL A 359 -47.88 -1.46 11.64
CA VAL A 359 -48.39 -1.19 13.00
C VAL A 359 -49.90 -1.43 13.09
N CYS A 360 -50.30 -2.69 12.93
CA CYS A 360 -51.64 -3.21 13.19
C CYS A 360 -52.46 -2.43 14.24
N GLY A 361 -53.62 -1.92 13.84
CA GLY A 361 -54.53 -1.07 14.61
C GLY A 361 -54.30 0.43 14.45
N ASN A 362 -53.57 0.87 13.41
CA ASN A 362 -53.30 2.28 13.09
C ASN A 362 -54.35 2.94 12.17
N ASN A 363 -55.23 2.17 11.52
CA ASN A 363 -56.23 2.52 10.50
C ASN A 363 -55.69 2.80 9.08
N GLU A 364 -54.48 2.35 8.73
CA GLU A 364 -53.92 2.33 7.37
C GLU A 364 -53.28 0.95 7.08
N THR A 365 -53.86 0.15 6.16
CA THR A 365 -53.39 -1.21 5.86
C THR A 365 -51.96 -1.22 5.27
N GLU A 366 -50.96 -1.68 6.03
CA GLU A 366 -49.53 -1.58 5.69
C GLU A 366 -48.93 -2.88 5.10
N TYR A 367 -47.65 -2.84 4.69
CA TYR A 367 -47.01 -3.95 3.96
C TYR A 367 -46.80 -5.21 4.83
N GLY A 368 -47.72 -6.15 4.68
CA GLY A 368 -47.72 -7.45 5.36
C GLY A 368 -48.98 -7.71 6.18
N GLU A 369 -49.90 -6.75 6.26
CA GLU A 369 -51.24 -6.88 6.86
C GLU A 369 -52.27 -7.16 5.75
N ASP A 370 -53.33 -7.90 6.10
CA ASP A 370 -54.41 -8.20 5.14
C ASP A 370 -55.65 -7.31 5.38
N CYS A 371 -55.74 -6.67 6.55
CA CYS A 371 -56.84 -5.80 6.99
C CYS A 371 -56.42 -4.94 8.19
N GLU A 372 -57.08 -3.80 8.38
CA GLU A 372 -57.12 -3.02 9.63
C GLU A 372 -58.48 -3.12 10.35
N SER A 373 -59.51 -3.63 9.67
CA SER A 373 -60.86 -3.81 10.19
C SER A 373 -61.61 -4.92 9.46
N ASP A 374 -62.66 -5.48 10.09
CA ASP A 374 -63.48 -6.55 9.49
C ASP A 374 -64.11 -6.16 8.13
N ALA A 375 -64.28 -4.84 7.90
CA ALA A 375 -64.82 -4.30 6.66
C ALA A 375 -63.84 -4.36 5.47
N GLU A 376 -62.60 -4.80 5.69
CA GLU A 376 -61.58 -5.03 4.65
C GLU A 376 -61.44 -6.51 4.26
N CYS A 377 -62.05 -7.43 5.02
CA CYS A 377 -62.04 -8.88 4.75
C CYS A 377 -63.22 -9.34 3.87
N GLU A 378 -63.16 -10.59 3.38
CA GLU A 378 -64.23 -11.17 2.55
C GLU A 378 -65.47 -11.57 3.37
N GLU A 379 -66.58 -11.88 2.69
CA GLU A 379 -67.82 -12.30 3.35
C GLU A 379 -67.60 -13.61 4.13
N ASN A 380 -67.79 -13.57 5.46
CA ASN A 380 -67.44 -14.61 6.46
C ASN A 380 -65.95 -14.69 6.86
N GLU A 381 -65.24 -13.56 6.86
CA GLU A 381 -63.94 -13.39 7.53
C GLU A 381 -63.99 -12.21 8.52
N ILE A 382 -63.19 -12.26 9.59
CA ILE A 382 -62.93 -11.13 10.51
C ILE A 382 -61.45 -10.73 10.48
N CYS A 383 -61.15 -9.53 10.99
CA CYS A 383 -59.78 -9.04 11.11
C CYS A 383 -59.20 -9.28 12.51
N SER A 384 -58.21 -10.17 12.62
CA SER A 384 -57.51 -10.44 13.89
C SER A 384 -55.99 -10.50 13.70
N ASP A 385 -55.24 -9.86 14.59
CA ASP A 385 -53.79 -9.58 14.43
C ASP A 385 -53.45 -9.03 13.02
N CYS A 386 -54.37 -8.23 12.46
CA CYS A 386 -54.35 -7.67 11.10
C CYS A 386 -54.18 -8.70 9.98
N LYS A 387 -54.83 -9.85 10.21
CA LYS A 387 -55.08 -10.91 9.24
C LYS A 387 -56.56 -11.19 9.11
N CYS A 388 -57.02 -11.31 7.87
CA CYS A 388 -58.32 -11.87 7.59
C CYS A 388 -58.28 -13.37 7.89
N ILE A 389 -59.16 -13.80 8.80
CA ILE A 389 -59.33 -15.19 9.19
C ILE A 389 -60.80 -15.58 9.02
N PRO A 390 -61.12 -16.85 8.74
CA PRO A 390 -62.51 -17.31 8.68
C PRO A 390 -63.24 -16.98 9.98
N ALA A 391 -64.38 -16.29 9.85
CA ALA A 391 -65.22 -15.91 10.96
C ALA A 391 -65.93 -17.14 11.54
N GLY A 392 -65.99 -17.20 12.87
CA GLY A 392 -66.65 -18.25 13.62
C GLY A 392 -65.97 -19.63 13.66
N CYS A 393 -66.73 -20.56 14.22
CA CYS A 393 -66.23 -21.70 14.99
C CYS A 393 -65.07 -22.54 14.43
N GLY A 394 -64.03 -22.66 15.27
CA GLY A 394 -62.82 -23.46 15.11
C GLY A 394 -61.57 -22.64 14.75
N ASN A 395 -61.64 -21.31 14.77
CA ASN A 395 -60.55 -20.40 14.39
C ASN A 395 -59.59 -20.07 15.56
N LYS A 396 -60.02 -20.31 16.81
CA LYS A 396 -59.36 -20.12 18.13
C LYS A 396 -59.43 -18.73 18.75
N LEU A 397 -60.30 -17.85 18.26
CA LEU A 397 -60.57 -16.51 18.80
C LEU A 397 -62.07 -16.41 19.11
N LEU A 398 -62.41 -16.12 20.36
CA LEU A 398 -63.80 -16.10 20.84
C LEU A 398 -64.55 -14.86 20.32
N GLU A 399 -65.49 -15.04 19.39
CA GLU A 399 -66.19 -13.97 18.68
C GLU A 399 -67.56 -13.56 19.30
N GLU A 400 -68.14 -12.43 18.85
CA GLU A 400 -69.47 -11.98 19.29
C GLU A 400 -70.59 -12.87 18.71
N GLY A 401 -70.90 -13.94 19.43
CA GLY A 401 -71.89 -14.94 19.04
C GLY A 401 -71.54 -16.36 19.52
N GLU A 402 -70.29 -16.55 19.95
CA GLU A 402 -69.77 -17.83 20.43
C GLU A 402 -69.71 -17.86 21.96
N GLU A 403 -69.91 -19.03 22.55
CA GLU A 403 -69.69 -19.26 23.98
C GLU A 403 -68.28 -19.83 24.27
N CYS A 404 -67.65 -20.46 23.28
CA CYS A 404 -66.34 -21.08 23.40
C CYS A 404 -65.64 -21.27 22.05
N GLU A 405 -64.32 -21.43 22.09
CA GLU A 405 -63.51 -21.88 20.94
C GLU A 405 -62.73 -23.18 21.26
N ALA A 406 -62.52 -23.45 22.55
CA ALA A 406 -62.11 -24.76 23.03
C ALA A 406 -62.81 -25.10 24.34
N HIS A 407 -62.79 -26.38 24.70
CA HIS A 407 -63.30 -26.94 25.97
C HIS A 407 -62.81 -26.23 27.24
N LYS A 408 -61.70 -25.48 27.16
CA LYS A 408 -61.14 -24.66 28.24
C LYS A 408 -61.88 -23.35 28.51
N ASP A 409 -62.81 -22.96 27.64
CA ASP A 409 -63.52 -21.67 27.68
C ASP A 409 -64.92 -21.80 28.32
N CYS A 410 -65.44 -23.03 28.43
CA CYS A 410 -66.69 -23.36 29.13
C CYS A 410 -66.48 -23.65 30.64
N ASP A 411 -67.57 -23.73 31.41
CA ASP A 411 -67.52 -24.02 32.85
C ASP A 411 -67.29 -25.54 33.15
N GLU A 412 -66.96 -25.86 34.42
CA GLU A 412 -66.56 -27.22 34.83
C GLU A 412 -67.71 -28.26 34.69
N GLY A 413 -67.74 -28.94 33.54
CA GLY A 413 -68.74 -29.95 33.18
C GLY A 413 -69.34 -29.78 31.78
N GLU A 414 -69.01 -28.69 31.09
CA GLU A 414 -69.42 -28.37 29.73
C GLU A 414 -68.34 -28.70 28.69
N TYR A 415 -68.76 -28.90 27.45
CA TYR A 415 -67.91 -29.22 26.30
C TYR A 415 -68.21 -28.27 25.16
N CYS A 416 -67.17 -27.80 24.47
CA CYS A 416 -67.33 -26.88 23.36
C CYS A 416 -67.68 -27.66 22.08
N ILE A 417 -68.89 -27.47 21.56
CA ILE A 417 -69.42 -28.16 20.39
C ILE A 417 -70.14 -27.14 19.52
N ASP A 418 -69.72 -27.01 18.26
CA ASP A 418 -70.21 -25.99 17.30
C ASP A 418 -70.27 -24.56 17.91
N CYS A 419 -69.35 -24.30 18.86
CA CYS A 419 -69.13 -23.07 19.63
C CYS A 419 -70.25 -22.64 20.59
N GLU A 420 -71.13 -23.57 20.97
CA GLU A 420 -71.97 -23.50 22.18
C GLU A 420 -71.32 -24.33 23.33
N CYS A 421 -71.52 -23.90 24.58
CA CYS A 421 -71.03 -24.61 25.77
C CYS A 421 -72.06 -25.64 26.25
N ILE A 422 -71.95 -26.87 25.74
CA ILE A 422 -72.95 -27.91 25.99
C ILE A 422 -72.63 -28.69 27.27
N ALA A 423 -73.48 -28.58 28.27
CA ALA A 423 -73.38 -29.32 29.53
C ALA A 423 -73.49 -30.84 29.31
N SER A 424 -72.51 -31.59 29.81
CA SER A 424 -72.45 -33.04 29.59
C SER A 424 -73.62 -33.78 30.24
N SER A 425 -74.55 -34.25 29.40
CA SER A 425 -75.71 -35.04 29.80
C SER A 425 -75.48 -36.53 29.50
N CYS A 426 -76.08 -37.42 30.29
CA CYS A 426 -75.84 -38.86 30.15
C CYS A 426 -76.92 -39.56 29.31
N GLY A 427 -76.97 -39.30 28.00
CA GLY A 427 -77.89 -40.04 27.10
C GLY A 427 -78.03 -39.57 25.65
N ASP A 428 -77.12 -38.76 25.11
CA ASP A 428 -77.25 -37.98 23.87
C ASP A 428 -76.42 -38.52 22.67
N GLU A 429 -75.92 -39.76 22.76
CA GLU A 429 -75.20 -40.52 21.72
C GLU A 429 -73.88 -39.91 21.18
N PHE A 430 -73.47 -38.71 21.62
CA PHE A 430 -72.16 -38.15 21.29
C PHE A 430 -71.03 -38.84 22.08
N LEU A 431 -69.91 -39.11 21.39
CA LEU A 431 -68.71 -39.69 22.00
C LEU A 431 -67.78 -38.57 22.47
N THR A 432 -67.72 -38.34 23.79
CA THR A 432 -66.68 -37.50 24.42
C THR A 432 -65.29 -38.07 24.14
N PRO A 433 -64.34 -37.30 23.57
CA PRO A 433 -62.93 -37.69 23.52
C PRO A 433 -62.28 -37.59 24.91
N ASP A 434 -61.39 -38.55 25.23
CA ASP A 434 -60.45 -38.50 26.38
C ASP A 434 -59.25 -37.57 26.09
#